data_AF-A0A933CUH2-F1
#
_entry.id   AF-A0A933CUH2-F1
#
_cell.length_a   1.000
_cell.length_b   1.000
_cell.length_c   1.000
_cell.angle_alpha   90.00
_cell.angle_beta   90.00
_cell.angle_gamma   90.00
#
_symmetry.space_group_name_H-M   'P 1'
#
loop_
_entity.id
_entity.type
_entity.pdbx_description
1 polymer ?
#
loop_
_entity_poly.entity_id
_entity_poly.type
_entity_poly.pdbx_seq_one_letter_code
_entity_poly.pdbx_strand_id
1 'polypeptide(L)'
;MKTIYRLDLSAQKRKLTAQVNAAMGADRADGYVIWDDQNYPDHPNPLYRKKAYHINVACGGVEEVSPNHILNLMEQPDCKHLIWISRDIGEAEPIRTVWVYAHEMTHLVQDLDVPLLSSLTNFLRLAYPRVEPPKRQIDIPGEFDAELTARELVVKLFGRNEYQAYVNRQVQECTEGGVYFRRFEAVRFLPSVPRIRRSSGCGRHLCFVRPING
;
A
#
# COMPACT_ATOMS: atom_id res chain seq x y z
N MET A 1 7.82 -15.02 3.96
CA MET A 1 6.58 -14.91 4.76
C MET A 1 5.78 -16.19 4.67
N LYS A 2 5.20 -16.61 5.80
CA LYS A 2 4.28 -17.76 5.89
C LYS A 2 2.86 -17.26 5.62
N THR A 3 2.05 -18.03 4.89
CA THR A 3 0.64 -17.68 4.64
C THR A 3 -0.30 -18.60 5.41
N ILE A 4 -1.18 -18.01 6.20
CA ILE A 4 -2.19 -18.68 7.02
C ILE A 4 -3.57 -18.38 6.41
N TYR A 5 -4.38 -19.43 6.28
CA TYR A 5 -5.75 -19.33 5.78
C TYR A 5 -6.71 -19.78 6.87
N ARG A 6 -7.42 -18.82 7.48
CA ARG A 6 -8.58 -19.11 8.34
C ARG A 6 -9.87 -19.12 7.53
N LEU A 7 -9.93 -18.24 6.53
CA LEU A 7 -10.97 -18.26 5.52
C LEU A 7 -10.72 -19.37 4.48
N ASP A 8 -11.76 -20.10 4.10
CA ASP A 8 -11.69 -21.09 3.02
C ASP A 8 -11.66 -20.41 1.65
N LEU A 9 -10.46 -20.02 1.22
CA LEU A 9 -10.25 -19.46 -0.10
C LEU A 9 -10.32 -20.53 -1.19
N SER A 10 -10.99 -20.20 -2.29
CA SER A 10 -11.02 -21.04 -3.49
C SER A 10 -9.61 -21.33 -4.01
N ALA A 11 -9.43 -22.47 -4.68
CA ALA A 11 -8.16 -22.88 -5.27
C ALA A 11 -7.59 -21.80 -6.22
N GLN A 12 -8.46 -21.12 -6.96
CA GLN A 12 -8.07 -20.00 -7.83
C GLN A 12 -7.47 -18.84 -7.02
N LYS A 13 -8.12 -18.41 -5.93
CA LYS A 13 -7.61 -17.31 -5.09
C LYS A 13 -6.29 -17.69 -4.42
N ARG A 14 -6.16 -18.91 -3.90
CA ARG A 14 -4.87 -19.40 -3.35
C ARG A 14 -3.75 -19.37 -4.39
N LYS A 15 -4.04 -19.77 -5.64
CA LYS A 15 -3.07 -19.68 -6.75
C LYS A 15 -2.68 -18.23 -7.03
N LEU A 16 -3.65 -17.31 -7.09
CA LEU A 16 -3.39 -15.88 -7.29
C LEU A 16 -2.56 -15.29 -6.15
N THR A 17 -2.86 -15.61 -4.89
CA THR A 17 -2.06 -15.22 -3.72
C THR A 17 -0.61 -15.68 -3.86
N ALA A 18 -0.37 -16.93 -4.28
CA ALA A 18 0.98 -17.43 -4.51
C ALA A 18 1.69 -16.68 -5.66
N GLN A 19 0.98 -16.31 -6.72
CA GLN A 19 1.54 -15.50 -7.81
C GLN A 19 1.92 -14.09 -7.35
N VAL A 20 1.11 -13.45 -6.50
CA VAL A 20 1.44 -12.16 -5.88
C VAL A 20 2.67 -12.30 -4.99
N ASN A 21 2.72 -13.33 -4.14
CA ASN A 21 3.88 -13.60 -3.28
C ASN A 21 5.18 -13.73 -4.08
N ALA A 22 5.14 -14.51 -5.15
CA ALA A 22 6.30 -14.70 -6.02
C ALA A 22 6.69 -13.41 -6.74
N ALA A 23 5.73 -12.63 -7.23
CA ALA A 23 5.99 -11.38 -7.93
C ALA A 23 6.59 -10.29 -7.03
N MET A 24 6.26 -10.29 -5.73
CA MET A 24 6.67 -9.27 -4.76
C MET A 24 7.85 -9.71 -3.89
N GLY A 25 8.37 -10.94 -4.09
CA GLY A 25 9.49 -11.48 -3.32
C GLY A 25 9.15 -11.66 -1.83
N ALA A 26 7.98 -12.23 -1.53
CA ALA A 26 7.50 -12.45 -0.16
C ALA A 26 8.40 -13.40 0.65
N ASP A 27 9.21 -14.22 0.00
CA ASP A 27 10.20 -15.13 0.59
C ASP A 27 11.36 -14.38 1.27
N ARG A 28 11.61 -13.12 0.89
CA ARG A 28 12.64 -12.26 1.49
C ARG A 28 12.30 -11.75 2.88
N ALA A 29 11.05 -11.88 3.33
CA ALA A 29 10.57 -11.30 4.57
C ALA A 29 10.19 -12.34 5.63
N ASP A 30 10.62 -12.08 6.86
CA ASP A 30 10.18 -12.79 8.06
C ASP A 30 8.82 -12.23 8.51
N GLY A 31 7.80 -13.08 8.57
CA GLY A 31 6.46 -12.60 8.85
C GLY A 31 5.34 -13.49 8.35
N TYR A 32 4.12 -13.00 8.57
CA TYR A 32 2.88 -13.74 8.34
C TYR A 32 1.91 -12.97 7.47
N VAL A 33 1.30 -13.66 6.52
CA VAL A 33 0.10 -13.20 5.83
C VAL A 33 -1.06 -14.01 6.36
N ILE A 34 -2.12 -13.37 6.82
CA ILE A 34 -3.32 -14.04 7.30
C ILE A 34 -4.54 -13.63 6.48
N TRP A 35 -5.19 -14.63 5.89
CA TRP A 35 -6.52 -14.51 5.30
C TRP A 35 -7.54 -14.87 6.38
N ASP A 36 -8.12 -13.85 6.99
CA ASP A 36 -8.95 -14.00 8.18
C ASP A 36 -10.41 -14.29 7.83
N ASP A 37 -11.09 -14.99 8.73
CA ASP A 37 -12.51 -15.34 8.60
C ASP A 37 -13.44 -14.29 9.24
N GLN A 38 -12.89 -13.12 9.60
CA GLN A 38 -13.61 -12.02 10.27
C GLN A 38 -13.31 -10.63 9.66
N ASN A 39 -14.18 -9.65 9.95
CA ASN A 39 -14.11 -8.26 9.46
C ASN A 39 -14.01 -7.18 10.56
N TYR A 40 -14.15 -7.56 11.83
CA TYR A 40 -13.93 -6.67 12.99
C TYR A 40 -14.51 -5.24 12.90
N PRO A 41 -15.77 -5.05 12.46
CA PRO A 41 -16.30 -3.70 12.17
C PRO A 41 -16.35 -2.77 13.39
N ASP A 42 -16.57 -3.33 14.58
CA ASP A 42 -16.71 -2.60 15.84
C ASP A 42 -15.50 -2.76 16.78
N HIS A 43 -14.37 -3.24 16.26
CA HIS A 43 -13.20 -3.55 17.08
C HIS A 43 -12.63 -2.27 17.73
N PRO A 44 -12.15 -2.32 19.00
CA PRO A 44 -11.62 -1.16 19.69
C PRO A 44 -10.46 -0.49 18.92
N ASN A 45 -9.57 -1.30 18.34
CA ASN A 45 -8.51 -0.80 17.47
C ASN A 45 -9.05 -0.52 16.04
N PRO A 46 -8.98 0.73 15.55
CA PRO A 46 -9.51 1.13 14.24
C PRO A 46 -8.77 0.50 13.05
N LEU A 47 -7.56 -0.04 13.21
CA LEU A 47 -6.86 -0.78 12.14
C LEU A 47 -7.68 -1.97 11.64
N TYR A 48 -8.36 -2.66 12.56
CA TYR A 48 -9.18 -3.83 12.26
C TYR A 48 -10.54 -3.51 11.65
N ARG A 49 -10.97 -2.24 11.69
CA ARG A 49 -12.16 -1.78 10.98
C ARG A 49 -11.89 -1.54 9.50
N LYS A 50 -10.62 -1.58 9.09
CA LYS A 50 -10.22 -1.58 7.68
C LYS A 50 -10.42 -2.99 7.09
N LYS A 51 -10.26 -3.09 5.77
CA LYS A 51 -10.43 -4.34 5.02
C LYS A 51 -9.14 -5.15 4.88
N ALA A 52 -8.01 -4.47 4.99
CA ALA A 52 -6.68 -5.03 4.95
C ALA A 52 -5.70 -4.01 5.54
N TYR A 53 -4.56 -4.47 6.02
CA TYR A 53 -3.41 -3.62 6.33
C TYR A 53 -2.12 -4.44 6.49
N HIS A 54 -0.99 -3.76 6.34
CA HIS A 54 0.35 -4.21 6.70
C HIS A 54 0.84 -3.56 8.01
N ILE A 55 1.53 -4.34 8.86
CA ILE A 55 2.24 -3.89 10.06
C ILE A 55 3.70 -4.37 10.02
N ASN A 56 4.61 -3.45 10.34
CA ASN A 56 6.01 -3.75 10.65
C ASN A 56 6.17 -3.90 12.17
N VAL A 57 6.08 -5.14 12.64
CA VAL A 57 6.18 -5.50 14.06
C VAL A 57 7.59 -5.23 14.59
N ALA A 58 8.62 -5.40 13.76
CA ALA A 58 10.01 -5.14 14.15
C ALA A 58 10.27 -3.66 14.49
N CYS A 59 9.54 -2.73 13.86
CA CYS A 59 9.67 -1.30 14.12
C CYS A 59 8.63 -0.77 15.14
N GLY A 60 7.39 -1.28 15.09
CA GLY A 60 6.28 -0.78 15.89
C GLY A 60 6.03 -1.51 17.21
N GLY A 61 6.63 -2.69 17.37
CA GLY A 61 6.30 -3.61 18.46
C GLY A 61 5.00 -4.39 18.22
N VAL A 62 4.63 -5.22 19.19
CA VAL A 62 3.35 -5.94 19.21
C VAL A 62 2.23 -4.95 19.56
N GLU A 63 1.16 -4.94 18.79
CA GLU A 63 0.00 -4.08 19.03
C GLU A 63 -0.95 -4.77 20.00
N GLU A 64 -1.07 -4.26 21.23
CA GLU A 64 -1.73 -4.97 22.35
C GLU A 64 -3.26 -5.11 22.21
N VAL A 65 -3.91 -4.30 21.36
CA VAL A 65 -5.37 -4.27 21.16
C VAL A 65 -5.74 -4.96 19.85
N SER A 66 -5.05 -6.05 19.52
CA SER A 66 -5.31 -6.91 18.36
C SER A 66 -6.18 -8.11 18.77
N PRO A 67 -6.97 -8.72 17.86
CA PRO A 67 -7.61 -10.00 18.11
C PRO A 67 -6.59 -11.06 18.57
N ASN A 68 -6.95 -11.92 19.53
CA ASN A 68 -6.01 -12.85 20.18
C ASN A 68 -5.22 -13.73 19.20
N HIS A 69 -5.84 -14.25 18.14
CA HIS A 69 -5.11 -15.08 17.16
C HIS A 69 -4.11 -14.28 16.34
N ILE A 70 -4.29 -12.96 16.22
CA ILE A 70 -3.36 -12.07 15.52
C ILE A 70 -2.24 -11.65 16.47
N LEU A 71 -2.55 -11.34 17.73
CA LEU A 71 -1.56 -11.18 18.79
C LEU A 71 -0.61 -12.37 18.85
N ASN A 72 -1.16 -13.58 18.91
CA ASN A 72 -0.37 -14.81 18.95
C ASN A 72 0.60 -14.94 17.76
N LEU A 73 0.25 -14.40 16.59
CA LEU A 73 1.14 -14.37 15.42
C LEU A 73 2.21 -13.28 15.55
N MET A 74 1.84 -12.08 16.01
CA MET A 74 2.78 -10.97 16.23
C MET A 74 3.82 -11.28 17.31
N GLU A 75 3.46 -12.08 18.32
CA GLU A 75 4.36 -12.51 19.39
C GLU A 75 5.34 -13.61 18.95
N GLN A 76 5.16 -14.23 17.78
CA GLN A 76 6.12 -15.22 17.30
C GLN A 76 7.48 -14.54 17.04
N PRO A 77 8.61 -15.13 17.48
CA PRO A 77 9.94 -14.51 17.33
C PRO A 77 10.34 -14.20 15.88
N ASP A 78 9.73 -14.88 14.91
CA ASP A 78 9.98 -14.70 13.48
C ASP A 78 8.92 -13.82 12.77
N CYS A 79 8.03 -13.18 13.53
CA CYS A 79 7.07 -12.22 12.99
C CYS A 79 7.65 -10.80 12.98
N LYS A 80 8.42 -10.45 11.94
CA LYS A 80 8.86 -9.06 11.73
C LYS A 80 7.80 -8.22 10.99
N HIS A 81 7.02 -8.87 10.13
CA HIS A 81 5.95 -8.26 9.37
C HIS A 81 4.65 -9.06 9.47
N LEU A 82 3.52 -8.37 9.51
CA LEU A 82 2.20 -8.97 9.45
C LEU A 82 1.38 -8.29 8.36
N ILE A 83 0.78 -9.08 7.47
CA ILE A 83 -0.27 -8.62 6.56
C ILE A 83 -1.56 -9.32 6.95
N TRP A 84 -2.56 -8.54 7.33
CA TRP A 84 -3.88 -9.03 7.66
C TRP A 84 -4.86 -8.66 6.55
N ILE A 85 -5.64 -9.64 6.08
CA ILE A 85 -6.67 -9.47 5.07
C ILE A 85 -8.00 -9.97 5.63
N SER A 86 -9.03 -9.12 5.61
CA SER A 86 -10.35 -9.42 6.15
C SER A 86 -11.13 -10.42 5.30
N ARG A 87 -12.20 -10.98 5.90
CA ARG A 87 -13.14 -11.86 5.20
C ARG A 87 -13.74 -11.22 3.95
N ASP A 88 -14.17 -9.96 4.03
CA ASP A 88 -14.78 -9.24 2.91
C ASP A 88 -13.88 -9.21 1.67
N ILE A 89 -12.57 -9.03 1.85
CA ILE A 89 -11.60 -9.05 0.73
C ILE A 89 -11.35 -10.47 0.25
N GLY A 90 -11.27 -11.42 1.17
CA GLY A 90 -11.13 -12.83 0.84
C GLY A 90 -12.32 -13.38 0.06
N GLU A 91 -13.54 -12.91 0.32
CA GLU A 91 -14.78 -13.32 -0.37
C GLU A 91 -15.07 -12.51 -1.64
N ALA A 92 -14.49 -11.32 -1.80
CA ALA A 92 -14.65 -10.47 -2.98
C ALA A 92 -14.26 -11.14 -4.32
N GLU A 93 -14.57 -10.51 -5.46
CA GLU A 93 -14.13 -11.00 -6.77
C GLU A 93 -12.59 -11.08 -6.87
N PRO A 94 -12.03 -12.06 -7.61
CA PRO A 94 -10.58 -12.31 -7.63
C PRO A 94 -9.72 -11.09 -7.94
N ILE A 95 -10.17 -10.22 -8.84
CA ILE A 95 -9.43 -9.00 -9.20
C ILE A 95 -9.31 -8.02 -8.02
N ARG A 96 -10.38 -7.87 -7.22
CA ARG A 96 -10.38 -7.03 -6.01
C ARG A 96 -9.51 -7.64 -4.92
N THR A 97 -9.59 -8.96 -4.74
CA THR A 97 -8.75 -9.69 -3.79
C THR A 97 -7.26 -9.48 -4.11
N VAL A 98 -6.87 -9.63 -5.38
CA VAL A 98 -5.48 -9.43 -5.83
C VAL A 98 -5.06 -7.97 -5.71
N TRP A 99 -5.93 -7.03 -6.08
CA TRP A 99 -5.63 -5.59 -5.96
C TRP A 99 -5.24 -5.21 -4.54
N VAL A 100 -6.12 -5.50 -3.58
CA VAL A 100 -5.92 -5.13 -2.18
C VAL A 100 -4.71 -5.87 -1.60
N TYR A 101 -4.56 -7.16 -1.92
CA TYR A 101 -3.41 -7.90 -1.42
C TYR A 101 -2.08 -7.39 -1.97
N ALA A 102 -2.02 -7.06 -3.27
CA ALA A 102 -0.84 -6.49 -3.90
C ALA A 102 -0.49 -5.10 -3.33
N HIS A 103 -1.51 -4.31 -2.97
CA HIS A 103 -1.31 -3.03 -2.27
C HIS A 103 -0.57 -3.25 -0.94
N GLU A 104 -1.08 -4.11 -0.06
CA GLU A 104 -0.44 -4.38 1.24
C GLU A 104 0.96 -5.01 1.09
N MET A 105 1.13 -5.89 0.11
CA MET A 105 2.44 -6.45 -0.24
C MET A 105 3.42 -5.39 -0.71
N THR A 106 2.96 -4.28 -1.28
CA THR A 106 3.84 -3.18 -1.69
C THR A 106 4.36 -2.43 -0.47
N HIS A 107 3.54 -2.24 0.58
CA HIS A 107 4.03 -1.66 1.83
C HIS A 107 5.14 -2.51 2.47
N LEU A 108 5.01 -3.83 2.42
CA LEU A 108 6.09 -4.73 2.81
C LEU A 108 7.37 -4.47 1.99
N VAL A 109 7.25 -4.42 0.66
CA VAL A 109 8.41 -4.17 -0.23
C VAL A 109 9.04 -2.81 0.05
N GLN A 110 8.23 -1.77 0.29
CA GLN A 110 8.70 -0.44 0.66
C GLN A 110 9.50 -0.48 1.97
N ASP A 111 9.06 -1.25 2.97
CA ASP A 111 9.78 -1.40 4.23
C ASP A 111 11.12 -2.14 4.07
N LEU A 112 11.19 -3.13 3.19
CA LEU A 112 12.40 -3.93 2.97
C LEU A 112 13.42 -3.19 2.11
N ASP A 113 12.97 -2.60 1.00
CA ASP A 113 13.84 -2.09 -0.06
C ASP A 113 14.03 -0.56 0.05
N VAL A 114 13.08 0.17 0.65
CA VAL A 114 13.12 1.64 0.78
C VAL A 114 12.62 2.13 2.16
N PRO A 115 13.26 1.76 3.29
CA PRO A 115 12.78 2.10 4.65
C PRO A 115 12.53 3.60 4.88
N LEU A 116 13.26 4.45 4.16
CA LEU A 116 13.12 5.91 4.20
C LEU A 116 11.75 6.39 3.67
N LEU A 117 11.18 5.71 2.67
CA LEU A 117 9.87 6.04 2.10
C LEU A 117 8.74 5.72 3.09
N SER A 118 8.86 4.58 3.79
CA SER A 118 7.93 4.20 4.86
C SER A 118 7.97 5.19 6.02
N SER A 119 9.19 5.56 6.45
CA SER A 119 9.40 6.57 7.50
C SER A 119 8.82 7.92 7.11
N LEU A 120 9.05 8.37 5.87
CA LEU A 120 8.47 9.60 5.34
C LEU A 120 6.95 9.52 5.30
N THR A 121 6.37 8.40 4.84
CA THR A 121 4.92 8.18 4.81
C THR A 121 4.31 8.33 6.20
N ASN A 122 4.92 7.72 7.23
CA ASN A 122 4.50 7.86 8.61
C ASN A 122 4.63 9.30 9.12
N PHE A 123 5.74 9.97 8.83
CA PHE A 123 5.93 11.38 9.16
C PHE A 123 4.85 12.26 8.52
N LEU A 124 4.58 12.08 7.23
CA LEU A 124 3.54 12.83 6.54
C LEU A 124 2.17 12.54 7.17
N ARG A 125 1.83 11.28 7.47
CA ARG A 125 0.57 10.93 8.15
C ARG A 125 0.38 11.65 9.50
N LEU A 126 1.46 11.84 10.27
CA LEU A 126 1.43 12.54 11.56
C LEU A 126 1.41 14.07 11.40
N ALA A 127 2.13 14.61 10.41
CA ALA A 127 2.23 16.05 10.16
C ALA A 127 1.01 16.60 9.40
N TYR A 128 0.34 15.77 8.60
CA TYR A 128 -0.69 16.17 7.63
C TYR A 128 -2.10 16.48 8.14
N PRO A 129 -2.58 16.07 9.34
CA PRO A 129 -3.91 16.44 9.82
C PRO A 129 -4.15 17.96 9.95
N ARG A 130 -3.11 18.78 9.78
CA ARG A 130 -3.13 20.24 9.95
C ARG A 130 -3.34 21.04 8.66
N VAL A 131 -3.70 20.40 7.53
CA VAL A 131 -3.84 21.08 6.23
C VAL A 131 -5.24 20.85 5.63
N GLU A 132 -6.01 21.91 5.44
CA GLU A 132 -7.24 21.90 4.63
C GLU A 132 -6.92 22.05 3.13
N PRO A 133 -7.68 21.42 2.22
CA PRO A 133 -8.80 20.48 2.43
C PRO A 133 -8.32 19.07 2.84
N PRO A 134 -9.21 18.18 3.35
CA PRO A 134 -8.82 16.83 3.76
C PRO A 134 -8.17 16.07 2.60
N LYS A 135 -6.88 15.77 2.76
CA LYS A 135 -6.07 15.06 1.77
C LYS A 135 -6.49 13.60 1.68
N ARG A 136 -6.49 13.04 0.47
CA ARG A 136 -6.87 11.65 0.20
C ARG A 136 -5.66 10.74 0.38
N GLN A 137 -5.88 9.45 0.69
CA GLN A 137 -4.78 8.49 0.93
C GLN A 137 -3.76 8.47 -0.23
N ILE A 138 -4.22 8.52 -1.47
CA ILE A 138 -3.36 8.52 -2.67
C ILE A 138 -2.57 9.82 -2.91
N ASP A 139 -2.75 10.85 -2.08
CA ASP A 139 -1.87 12.02 -2.11
C ASP A 139 -0.58 11.78 -1.28
N ILE A 140 -0.48 10.64 -0.57
CA ILE A 140 0.71 10.20 0.16
C ILE A 140 1.59 9.36 -0.80
N PRO A 141 2.88 9.68 -0.96
CA PRO A 141 3.73 8.99 -1.93
C PRO A 141 3.78 7.46 -1.79
N GLY A 142 3.90 6.94 -0.56
CA GLY A 142 3.93 5.48 -0.32
C GLY A 142 2.63 4.78 -0.71
N GLU A 143 1.48 5.40 -0.44
CA GLU A 143 0.16 4.86 -0.82
C GLU A 143 -0.04 4.89 -2.34
N PHE A 144 0.38 5.98 -3.00
CA PHE A 144 0.27 6.10 -4.45
C PHE A 144 1.13 5.05 -5.15
N ASP A 145 2.35 4.82 -4.67
CA ASP A 145 3.25 3.78 -5.17
C ASP A 145 2.68 2.36 -4.96
N ALA A 146 2.08 2.11 -3.79
CA ALA A 146 1.37 0.85 -3.51
C ALA A 146 0.21 0.60 -4.49
N GLU A 147 -0.58 1.63 -4.76
CA GLU A 147 -1.69 1.55 -5.71
C GLU A 147 -1.23 1.37 -7.16
N LEU A 148 -0.16 2.04 -7.56
CA LEU A 148 0.40 1.91 -8.90
C LEU A 148 0.93 0.50 -9.13
N THR A 149 1.64 -0.04 -8.15
CA THR A 149 2.19 -1.40 -8.18
C THR A 149 1.08 -2.45 -8.20
N ALA A 150 0.06 -2.30 -7.34
CA ALA A 150 -1.11 -3.17 -7.31
C ALA A 150 -1.83 -3.20 -8.67
N ARG A 151 -2.04 -2.03 -9.29
CA ARG A 151 -2.61 -1.92 -10.63
C ARG A 151 -1.80 -2.67 -11.66
N GLU A 152 -0.49 -2.46 -11.71
CA GLU A 152 0.38 -3.10 -12.70
C GLU A 152 0.35 -4.62 -12.58
N LEU A 153 0.36 -5.14 -11.36
CA LEU A 153 0.26 -6.57 -11.10
C LEU A 153 -1.11 -7.14 -11.49
N VAL A 154 -2.19 -6.41 -11.20
CA VAL A 154 -3.55 -6.78 -11.63
C VAL A 154 -3.64 -6.83 -13.15
N VAL A 155 -3.14 -5.82 -13.85
CA VAL A 155 -3.11 -5.81 -15.34
C VAL A 155 -2.27 -6.96 -15.88
N LYS A 156 -1.16 -7.32 -15.22
CA LYS A 156 -0.31 -8.46 -15.60
C LYS A 156 -1.03 -9.80 -15.44
N LEU A 157 -1.81 -9.98 -14.37
CA LEU A 157 -2.47 -11.26 -14.05
C LEU A 157 -3.81 -11.46 -14.76
N PHE A 158 -4.59 -10.41 -14.93
CA PHE A 158 -5.95 -10.47 -15.49
C PHE A 158 -6.06 -9.89 -16.90
N GLY A 159 -5.05 -9.13 -17.35
CA GLY A 159 -5.09 -8.40 -18.61
C GLY A 159 -5.76 -7.03 -18.48
N ARG A 160 -5.44 -6.16 -19.44
CA ARG A 160 -5.91 -4.76 -19.45
C ARG A 160 -7.43 -4.64 -19.57
N ASN A 161 -8.07 -5.53 -20.36
CA ASN A 161 -9.52 -5.47 -20.60
C ASN A 161 -10.30 -5.79 -19.32
N GLU A 162 -9.90 -6.82 -18.59
CA GLU A 162 -10.53 -7.22 -17.32
C GLU A 162 -10.37 -6.13 -16.25
N TYR A 163 -9.16 -5.55 -16.15
CA TYR A 163 -8.91 -4.39 -15.30
C TYR A 163 -9.84 -3.22 -15.63
N GLN A 164 -9.94 -2.84 -16.91
CA GLN A 164 -10.77 -1.71 -17.31
C GLN A 164 -12.25 -1.97 -17.05
N ALA A 165 -12.72 -3.20 -17.28
CA ALA A 165 -14.08 -3.60 -16.97
C ALA A 165 -14.37 -3.47 -15.47
N TYR A 166 -13.45 -3.95 -14.62
CA TYR A 166 -13.55 -3.81 -13.17
C TYR A 166 -13.61 -2.34 -12.72
N VAL A 167 -12.67 -1.50 -13.17
CA VAL A 167 -12.66 -0.07 -12.83
C VAL A 167 -13.93 0.62 -13.29
N ASN A 168 -14.42 0.34 -14.50
CA ASN A 168 -15.65 0.93 -15.01
C ASN A 168 -16.86 0.58 -14.14
N ARG A 169 -16.99 -0.69 -13.69
CA ARG A 169 -18.04 -1.09 -12.74
C ARG A 169 -17.96 -0.30 -11.44
N GLN A 170 -16.77 -0.22 -10.84
CA GLN A 170 -16.56 0.50 -9.58
C GLN A 170 -16.87 2.01 -9.70
N VAL A 171 -16.54 2.62 -10.84
CA VAL A 171 -16.84 4.03 -11.14
C VAL A 171 -18.34 4.28 -11.30
N GLN A 172 -19.08 3.33 -11.91
CA GLN A 172 -20.52 3.40 -12.16
C GLN A 172 -21.36 3.20 -10.90
N GLU A 173 -20.88 2.40 -9.94
CA GLU A 173 -21.57 2.16 -8.66
C GLU A 173 -21.74 3.42 -7.80
N CYS A 174 -21.09 4.55 -8.16
CA CYS A 174 -21.17 5.84 -7.46
C CYS A 174 -20.89 5.78 -5.95
N THR A 175 -20.19 4.72 -5.52
CA THR A 175 -19.72 4.53 -4.14
C THR A 175 -18.44 5.34 -3.89
N GLU A 176 -17.97 5.34 -2.64
CA GLU A 176 -16.64 5.84 -2.29
C GLU A 176 -15.54 5.22 -3.17
N GLY A 177 -15.68 3.94 -3.54
CA GLY A 177 -14.79 3.26 -4.49
C GLY A 177 -14.75 3.92 -5.87
N GLY A 178 -15.89 4.36 -6.38
CA GLY A 178 -15.94 5.08 -7.66
C GLY A 178 -15.27 6.46 -7.61
N VAL A 179 -15.42 7.20 -6.50
CA VAL A 179 -14.69 8.46 -6.27
C VAL A 179 -13.19 8.22 -6.19
N TYR A 180 -12.78 7.14 -5.54
CA TYR A 180 -11.41 6.69 -5.43
C TYR A 180 -10.78 6.41 -6.80
N PHE A 181 -11.37 5.53 -7.62
CA PHE A 181 -10.80 5.16 -8.92
C PHE A 181 -10.72 6.33 -9.91
N ARG A 182 -11.73 7.23 -9.92
CA ARG A 182 -11.67 8.45 -10.73
C ARG A 182 -10.46 9.31 -10.37
N ARG A 183 -10.17 9.48 -9.08
CA ARG A 183 -9.02 10.27 -8.64
C ARG A 183 -7.71 9.56 -8.96
N PHE A 184 -7.61 8.26 -8.71
CA PHE A 184 -6.41 7.49 -8.99
C PHE A 184 -6.01 7.59 -10.47
N GLU A 185 -6.97 7.41 -11.39
CA GLU A 185 -6.71 7.61 -12.82
C GLU A 185 -6.33 9.06 -13.15
N ALA A 186 -6.99 10.06 -12.56
CA ALA A 186 -6.64 11.47 -12.79
C ALA A 186 -5.21 11.82 -12.34
N VAL A 187 -4.76 11.30 -11.19
CA VAL A 187 -3.40 11.55 -10.67
C VAL A 187 -2.34 10.84 -11.52
N ARG A 188 -2.63 9.63 -12.02
CA ARG A 188 -1.74 8.87 -12.89
C ARG A 188 -1.42 9.59 -14.21
N PHE A 189 -2.33 10.41 -14.70
CA PHE A 189 -2.17 11.17 -15.95
C PHE A 189 -1.68 12.60 -15.74
N LEU A 190 -1.27 13.00 -14.53
CA LEU A 190 -0.64 14.30 -14.35
C LEU A 190 0.57 14.40 -15.30
N PRO A 191 0.64 15.43 -16.16
CA PRO A 191 1.73 15.56 -17.10
C PRO A 191 3.02 15.55 -16.30
N SER A 192 3.96 14.67 -16.68
CA SER A 192 5.27 14.61 -16.07
C SER A 192 5.79 16.04 -15.95
N VAL A 193 6.03 16.51 -14.72
CA VAL A 193 6.60 17.84 -14.47
C VAL A 193 7.76 17.98 -15.45
N PRO A 194 7.75 18.99 -16.34
CA PRO A 194 8.80 19.15 -17.32
C PRO A 194 10.12 19.03 -16.58
N ARG A 195 10.92 18.01 -16.91
CA ARG A 195 12.25 17.85 -16.29
C ARG A 195 12.92 19.20 -16.46
N ILE A 196 13.20 19.88 -15.34
CA ILE A 196 14.03 21.08 -15.35
C ILE A 196 15.30 20.62 -16.05
N ARG A 197 15.44 21.00 -17.33
CA ARG A 197 16.66 20.72 -18.08
C ARG A 197 17.71 21.48 -17.30
N ARG A 198 18.54 20.76 -16.54
CA ARG A 198 19.79 21.33 -16.03
C ARG A 198 20.46 21.88 -17.28
N SER A 199 20.48 23.20 -17.40
CA SER A 199 21.22 23.86 -18.46
C SER A 199 22.66 23.41 -18.30
N SER A 200 23.09 22.50 -19.18
CA SER A 200 24.47 22.04 -19.28
C SER A 200 25.32 23.13 -19.91
N GLY A 201 25.26 24.34 -19.36
CA GLY A 201 25.82 25.52 -19.97
C GLY A 201 25.52 26.78 -19.17
N CYS A 202 26.17 26.92 -18.01
CA CYS A 202 26.94 28.13 -17.71
C CYS A 202 27.73 27.90 -16.42
N GLY A 203 28.97 27.43 -16.56
CA GLY A 203 29.99 27.81 -15.60
C GLY A 203 30.16 29.32 -15.70
N ARG A 204 29.53 30.08 -14.81
CA ARG A 204 29.92 31.47 -14.54
C ARG A 204 30.08 31.65 -13.04
N HIS A 205 31.34 31.89 -12.71
CA HIS A 205 31.91 32.41 -11.48
C HIS A 205 30.92 32.85 -10.40
N LEU A 206 31.01 32.18 -9.24
CA LEU A 206 30.83 32.82 -7.95
C LEU A 206 31.88 33.92 -7.81
N CYS A 207 31.55 35.14 -8.25
CA CYS A 207 32.27 36.33 -7.80
C CYS A 207 31.82 36.60 -6.36
N PHE A 208 32.68 36.22 -5.41
CA PHE A 208 32.66 36.77 -4.06
C PHE A 208 32.83 38.29 -4.16
N VAL A 209 31.74 39.03 -3.98
CA VAL A 209 31.82 40.47 -3.71
C VAL A 209 32.36 40.61 -2.30
N ARG A 210 33.62 41.06 -2.16
CA ARG A 210 34.15 41.51 -0.88
C ARG A 210 33.37 42.76 -0.43
N PRO A 211 33.03 42.89 0.87
CA PRO A 211 32.52 44.14 1.39
C PRO A 211 33.63 45.20 1.32
N ILE A 212 33.30 46.36 0.76
CA ILE A 212 34.11 47.57 0.88
C ILE A 212 33.77 48.17 2.24
N ASN A 213 34.74 48.17 3.15
CA ASN A 213 34.68 48.95 4.37
C ASN A 213 34.79 50.43 3.98
N GLY A 214 33.76 51.20 4.35
CA GLY A 214 33.79 52.65 4.53
C GLY A 214 33.27 52.96 5.92
#